data_AF-A0A4S2V2Q4-F1
#
_entry.id   AF-A0A4S2V2Q4-F1
#
_cell.length_a   1.000
_cell.length_b   1.000
_cell.length_c   1.000
_cell.angle_alpha   90.00
_cell.angle_beta   90.00
_cell.angle_gamma   90.00
#
_symmetry.space_group_name_H-M   'P 1'
#
loop_
_entity.id
_entity.type
_entity.pdbx_description
1 polymer ?
#
loop_
_entity_poly.entity_id
_entity_poly.type
_entity_poly.pdbx_seq_one_letter_code
_entity_poly.pdbx_strand_id
1 'polypeptide(L)'
;MGTDFSRARGSESRISHWLRRRPKPQQGDADGTARVELLLAVAEAGMPIAPAAHPVGYRCSCERVGCPTPARHPLSFAWQTQSTTDRAQIERWAGSQPHANFITATGLIHDVLDVPLSAGTQALERLLAAGIDVGPVATSGDDRMLFFTATRGTPEDEDEWWPCELDCHPETMDEHPGLRWHCRGSYVLLPPAKLPGELDVSWVRGPENPLPDPLTLLETLTDACARFVGSAEQSDVDHESVAWPLSR
;
A
#
# COMPACT_ATOMS: atom_id res chain seq x y z
N MET A 1 -33.06 75.41 37.56
CA MET A 1 -32.09 74.34 37.86
C MET A 1 -32.10 73.39 36.66
N GLY A 2 -30.93 72.95 36.19
CA GLY A 2 -30.66 72.31 34.89
C GLY A 2 -31.56 71.11 34.54
N THR A 3 -31.55 70.58 33.32
CA THR A 3 -30.37 70.20 32.53
C THR A 3 -30.70 70.00 31.05
N ASP A 4 -29.69 70.24 30.21
CA ASP A 4 -29.48 69.68 28.87
C ASP A 4 -29.72 68.16 28.79
N PHE A 5 -30.06 67.65 27.60
CA PHE A 5 -29.19 66.79 26.76
C PHE A 5 -29.99 65.89 25.78
N SER A 6 -29.84 66.26 24.50
CA SER A 6 -29.51 65.42 23.33
C SER A 6 -30.33 64.18 22.93
N ARG A 7 -30.74 64.22 21.65
CA ARG A 7 -31.04 63.10 20.73
C ARG A 7 -29.95 62.01 20.77
N ALA A 8 -30.35 60.74 20.87
CA ALA A 8 -29.50 59.60 20.54
C ALA A 8 -29.91 59.01 19.18
N ARG A 9 -28.95 59.01 18.24
CA ARG A 9 -28.98 58.31 16.95
C ARG A 9 -28.70 56.83 17.15
N GLY A 10 -29.12 56.02 16.19
CA GLY A 10 -28.98 54.56 16.20
C GLY A 10 -27.54 54.05 16.27
N SER A 11 -27.42 52.81 16.71
CA SER A 11 -26.20 52.01 16.58
C SER A 11 -26.50 50.81 15.67
N GLU A 12 -26.10 50.90 14.41
CA GLU A 12 -25.88 49.72 13.58
C GLU A 12 -24.69 48.95 14.15
N SER A 13 -24.91 47.68 14.48
CA SER A 13 -23.88 46.77 14.95
C SER A 13 -22.92 46.45 13.81
N ARG A 14 -21.75 47.11 13.79
CA ARG A 14 -20.64 46.82 12.90
C ARG A 14 -19.86 45.61 13.41
N ILE A 15 -20.44 44.41 13.25
CA ILE A 15 -19.68 43.17 13.44
C ILE A 15 -18.68 43.06 12.28
N SER A 16 -17.40 43.07 12.62
CA SER A 16 -16.29 43.14 11.69
C SER A 16 -16.24 41.92 10.75
N HIS A 17 -16.38 42.23 9.47
CA HIS A 17 -16.08 41.50 8.23
C HIS A 17 -14.86 40.54 8.25
N TRP A 18 -13.94 40.63 9.20
CA TRP A 18 -12.76 39.77 9.31
C TRP A 18 -13.03 38.36 9.87
N LEU A 19 -14.21 38.13 10.45
CA LEU A 19 -14.60 36.84 11.07
C LEU A 19 -15.16 35.83 10.05
N ARG A 20 -15.20 36.20 8.75
CA ARG A 20 -15.65 35.33 7.65
C ARG A 20 -14.58 35.06 6.61
N ARG A 21 -13.33 34.83 7.02
CA ARG A 21 -12.36 34.12 6.18
C ARG A 21 -12.17 32.72 6.69
N ARG A 22 -12.92 31.78 6.10
CA ARG A 22 -12.60 30.35 6.17
C ARG A 22 -11.20 30.18 5.56
N PRO A 23 -10.21 29.65 6.30
CA PRO A 23 -8.89 29.40 5.74
C PRO A 23 -9.02 28.52 4.50
N LYS A 24 -8.31 28.86 3.42
CA LYS A 24 -8.18 27.97 2.26
C LYS A 24 -7.33 26.77 2.71
N PRO A 25 -7.77 25.52 2.51
CA PRO A 25 -6.99 24.35 2.92
C PRO A 25 -5.59 24.41 2.26
N GLN A 26 -4.55 24.18 3.06
CA GLN A 26 -3.18 24.11 2.53
C GLN A 26 -3.01 22.78 1.78
N GLN A 27 -2.05 22.72 0.86
CA GLN A 27 -1.83 21.53 0.02
C GLN A 27 -1.57 20.25 0.84
N GLY A 28 -0.95 20.37 2.03
CA GLY A 28 -0.78 19.25 2.97
C GLY A 28 -2.08 18.76 3.63
N ASP A 29 -3.08 19.64 3.82
CA ASP A 29 -4.39 19.23 4.36
C ASP A 29 -5.19 18.43 3.32
N ALA A 30 -5.06 18.80 2.04
CA ALA A 30 -5.71 18.11 0.93
C ALA A 30 -5.09 16.71 0.70
N ASP A 31 -3.77 16.61 0.75
CA ASP A 31 -3.04 15.34 0.64
C ASP A 31 -3.36 14.40 1.82
N GLY A 32 -3.42 14.95 3.04
CA GLY A 32 -3.85 14.20 4.22
C GLY A 32 -5.29 13.68 4.11
N THR A 33 -6.19 14.48 3.55
CA THR A 33 -7.60 14.07 3.33
C THR A 33 -7.67 12.94 2.29
N ALA A 34 -7.01 13.10 1.14
CA ALA A 34 -6.98 12.08 0.09
C ALA A 34 -6.37 10.75 0.58
N ARG A 35 -5.31 10.81 1.40
CA ARG A 35 -4.73 9.62 2.04
C ARG A 35 -5.74 8.92 2.94
N VAL A 36 -6.47 9.66 3.77
CA VAL A 36 -7.51 9.06 4.65
C VAL A 36 -8.61 8.41 3.82
N GLU A 37 -9.08 9.07 2.76
CA GLU A 37 -10.11 8.52 1.86
C GLU A 37 -9.66 7.19 1.23
N LEU A 38 -8.41 7.08 0.78
CA LEU A 38 -7.86 5.83 0.24
C LEU A 38 -7.78 4.71 1.28
N LEU A 39 -7.34 5.01 2.51
CA LEU A 39 -7.30 4.02 3.60
C LEU A 39 -8.70 3.53 3.97
N LEU A 40 -9.69 4.43 3.96
CA LEU A 40 -11.08 4.08 4.21
C LEU A 40 -11.68 3.27 3.07
N ALA A 41 -11.33 3.54 1.81
CA ALA A 41 -11.75 2.71 0.68
C ALA A 41 -11.22 1.27 0.79
N VAL A 42 -9.98 1.09 1.24
CA VAL A 42 -9.40 -0.23 1.54
C VAL A 42 -10.18 -0.94 2.66
N ALA A 43 -10.50 -0.22 3.75
CA ALA A 43 -11.28 -0.78 4.84
C ALA A 43 -12.73 -1.12 4.44
N GLU A 44 -13.34 -0.32 3.58
CA GLU A 44 -14.67 -0.56 2.99
C GLU A 44 -14.67 -1.77 2.05
N ALA A 45 -13.55 -2.05 1.38
CA ALA A 45 -13.30 -3.30 0.65
C ALA A 45 -13.04 -4.51 1.57
N GLY A 46 -13.12 -4.34 2.90
CA GLY A 46 -13.01 -5.41 3.89
C GLY A 46 -11.57 -5.78 4.27
N MET A 47 -10.56 -5.08 3.76
CA MET A 47 -9.16 -5.35 4.06
C MET A 47 -8.76 -4.65 5.37
N PRO A 48 -8.38 -5.40 6.43
CA PRO A 48 -8.03 -4.80 7.72
C PRO A 48 -6.67 -4.12 7.65
N ILE A 49 -6.52 -2.96 8.28
CA ILE A 49 -5.33 -2.12 8.15
C ILE A 49 -4.68 -1.82 9.51
N ALA A 50 -3.36 -1.64 9.51
CA ALA A 50 -2.60 -1.20 10.69
C ALA A 50 -1.47 -0.21 10.32
N PRO A 51 -1.04 0.67 11.25
CA PRO A 51 0.07 1.58 11.01
C PRO A 51 1.41 0.87 10.82
N ALA A 52 2.22 1.41 9.91
CA ALA A 52 3.54 0.91 9.57
C ALA A 52 4.60 2.01 9.56
N ALA A 53 5.86 1.58 9.66
CA ALA A 53 7.00 2.46 9.60
C ALA A 53 7.07 3.19 8.26
N HIS A 54 7.71 4.34 8.25
CA HIS A 54 7.85 5.21 7.08
C HIS A 54 9.30 5.66 6.93
N PRO A 55 9.70 6.17 5.75
CA PRO A 55 11.07 6.60 5.53
C PRO A 55 11.32 7.96 6.19
N VAL A 56 12.50 8.12 6.79
CA VAL A 56 13.01 9.38 7.33
C VAL A 56 14.37 9.63 6.68
N GLY A 57 14.36 10.29 5.51
CA GLY A 57 15.50 10.31 4.60
C GLY A 57 15.86 8.89 4.14
N TYR A 58 17.11 8.49 4.30
CA TYR A 58 17.59 7.13 3.98
C TYR A 58 17.46 6.13 5.16
N ARG A 59 16.67 6.45 6.19
CA ARG A 59 16.48 5.59 7.38
C ARG A 59 15.02 5.20 7.59
N CYS A 60 14.80 4.23 8.45
CA CYS A 60 13.47 3.84 8.92
C CYS A 60 13.04 4.69 10.13
N SER A 61 11.76 5.03 10.21
CA SER A 61 11.16 5.73 11.36
C SER A 61 11.21 4.94 12.68
N CYS A 62 11.60 3.66 12.65
CA CYS A 62 11.77 2.84 13.87
C CYS A 62 13.11 3.08 14.58
N GLU A 63 14.00 3.90 14.00
CA GLU A 63 15.32 4.26 14.53
C GLU A 63 16.29 3.09 14.74
N ARG A 64 15.90 1.85 14.39
CA ARG A 64 16.76 0.68 14.44
C ARG A 64 17.86 0.78 13.39
N VAL A 65 19.11 0.79 13.85
CA VAL A 65 20.29 0.62 12.97
C VAL A 65 20.22 -0.76 12.32
N GLY A 66 20.32 -0.82 10.99
CA GLY A 66 20.18 -2.07 10.26
C GLY A 66 18.77 -2.65 10.30
N CYS A 67 17.74 -1.80 10.22
CA CYS A 67 16.37 -2.27 10.01
C CYS A 67 16.32 -3.17 8.76
N PRO A 68 15.83 -4.42 8.87
CA PRO A 68 15.85 -5.37 7.75
C PRO A 68 14.83 -5.00 6.66
N THR A 69 13.75 -4.31 7.03
CA THR A 69 12.67 -3.91 6.11
C THR A 69 12.32 -2.42 6.28
N PRO A 70 13.25 -1.50 5.92
CA PRO A 70 13.08 -0.07 6.16
C PRO A 70 11.77 0.46 5.57
N ALA A 71 11.00 1.19 6.39
CA ALA A 71 9.71 1.79 6.03
C ALA A 71 8.61 0.81 5.59
N ARG A 72 8.76 -0.50 5.86
CA ARG A 72 7.78 -1.53 5.44
C ARG A 72 7.11 -2.24 6.61
N HIS A 73 7.79 -2.38 7.74
CA HIS A 73 7.28 -3.17 8.85
C HIS A 73 6.17 -2.44 9.65
N PRO A 74 5.22 -3.17 10.27
CA PRO A 74 4.24 -2.62 11.19
C PRO A 74 4.90 -1.93 12.39
N LEU A 75 4.23 -0.93 12.96
CA LEU A 75 4.72 -0.25 14.16
C LEU A 75 4.56 -1.09 15.44
N SER A 76 3.63 -2.04 15.43
CA SER A 76 3.29 -2.88 16.57
C SER A 76 3.58 -4.35 16.24
N PHE A 77 4.17 -5.09 17.17
CA PHE A 77 4.30 -6.54 17.05
C PHE A 77 2.95 -7.29 17.14
N ALA A 78 1.91 -6.63 17.65
CA ALA A 78 0.55 -7.16 17.71
C ALA A 78 -0.29 -6.71 16.50
N TRP A 79 0.34 -6.42 15.36
CA TRP A 79 -0.34 -5.87 14.19
C TRP A 79 -1.46 -6.78 13.68
N GLN A 80 -1.32 -8.11 13.79
CA GLN A 80 -2.34 -9.06 13.34
C GLN A 80 -3.67 -8.83 14.07
N THR A 81 -3.63 -8.66 15.39
CA THR A 81 -4.83 -8.47 16.22
C THR A 81 -5.28 -7.03 16.30
N GLN A 82 -4.40 -6.08 15.97
CA GLN A 82 -4.71 -4.65 15.94
C GLN A 82 -5.21 -4.16 14.59
N SER A 83 -4.99 -4.91 13.51
CA SER A 83 -5.49 -4.55 12.19
C SER A 83 -7.01 -4.48 12.19
N THR A 84 -7.57 -3.44 11.59
CA THR A 84 -9.01 -3.13 11.72
C THR A 84 -9.58 -2.50 10.45
N THR A 85 -10.89 -2.60 10.28
CA THR A 85 -11.68 -1.84 9.30
C THR A 85 -12.49 -0.71 9.96
N ASP A 86 -12.31 -0.47 11.27
CA ASP A 86 -13.02 0.60 11.99
C ASP A 86 -12.58 1.99 11.53
N ARG A 87 -13.50 2.70 10.86
CA ARG A 87 -13.29 4.06 10.33
C ARG A 87 -12.72 5.01 11.37
N ALA A 88 -13.29 5.03 12.58
CA ALA A 88 -12.87 5.98 13.60
C ALA A 88 -11.43 5.74 14.06
N GLN A 89 -11.00 4.47 14.14
CA GLN A 89 -9.63 4.10 14.46
C GLN A 89 -8.65 4.48 13.35
N ILE A 90 -9.02 4.24 12.10
CA ILE A 90 -8.23 4.60 10.92
C ILE A 90 -8.01 6.12 10.87
N GLU A 91 -9.07 6.91 11.01
CA GLU A 91 -9.00 8.38 11.04
C GLU A 91 -8.12 8.88 12.18
N ARG A 92 -8.23 8.28 13.38
CA ARG A 92 -7.37 8.62 14.53
C ARG A 92 -5.90 8.32 14.25
N TRP A 93 -5.57 7.18 13.67
CA TRP A 93 -4.19 6.84 13.31
C TRP A 93 -3.64 7.77 12.24
N ALA A 94 -4.39 7.97 11.16
CA ALA A 94 -3.96 8.81 10.05
C ALA A 94 -3.75 10.28 10.47
N GLY A 95 -4.59 10.80 11.37
CA GLY A 95 -4.48 12.15 11.91
C GLY A 95 -3.36 12.33 12.94
N SER A 96 -3.13 11.33 13.80
CA SER A 96 -2.04 11.38 14.80
C SER A 96 -0.67 11.07 14.21
N GLN A 97 -0.61 10.37 13.08
CA GLN A 97 0.63 9.97 12.40
C GLN A 97 0.54 10.27 10.89
N PRO A 98 0.70 11.56 10.50
CA PRO A 98 0.54 11.98 9.10
C PRO A 98 1.51 11.32 8.11
N HIS A 99 2.69 10.94 8.58
CA HIS A 99 3.75 10.34 7.74
C HIS A 99 3.78 8.81 7.78
N ALA A 100 3.05 8.15 8.69
CA ALA A 100 3.08 6.70 8.78
C ALA A 100 2.60 6.05 7.49
N ASN A 101 3.26 4.97 7.08
CA ASN A 101 2.67 4.08 6.11
C ASN A 101 1.56 3.26 6.78
N PHE A 102 0.82 2.50 5.99
CA PHE A 102 -0.11 1.49 6.49
C PHE A 102 0.16 0.16 5.80
N ILE A 103 -0.12 -0.92 6.52
CA ILE A 103 -0.15 -2.27 5.98
C ILE A 103 -1.57 -2.80 5.99
N THR A 104 -1.82 -3.84 5.21
CA THR A 104 -2.98 -4.72 5.39
C THR A 104 -2.54 -6.12 5.77
N ALA A 105 -3.28 -6.74 6.69
CA ALA A 105 -3.05 -8.12 7.12
C ALA A 105 -3.70 -9.09 6.14
N THR A 106 -2.92 -10.00 5.56
CA THR A 106 -3.37 -10.98 4.56
C THR A 106 -3.78 -12.31 5.19
N GLY A 107 -4.47 -13.17 4.43
CA GLY A 107 -4.87 -14.52 4.82
C GLY A 107 -6.07 -14.62 5.75
N LEU A 108 -6.89 -13.58 5.83
CA LEU A 108 -8.21 -13.60 6.48
C LEU A 108 -9.34 -13.37 5.47
N ILE A 109 -9.26 -12.26 4.74
CA ILE A 109 -10.26 -11.85 3.74
C ILE A 109 -9.65 -11.86 2.34
N HIS A 110 -8.38 -11.48 2.26
CA HIS A 110 -7.66 -11.30 1.00
C HIS A 110 -6.24 -11.84 1.15
N ASP A 111 -5.67 -12.22 0.01
CA ASP A 111 -4.24 -12.50 -0.13
C ASP A 111 -3.64 -11.56 -1.16
N VAL A 112 -2.30 -11.57 -1.25
CA VAL A 112 -1.57 -10.80 -2.25
C VAL A 112 -0.56 -11.66 -2.98
N LEU A 113 -0.66 -11.70 -4.31
CA LEU A 113 0.34 -12.27 -5.20
C LEU A 113 1.35 -11.16 -5.57
N ASP A 114 2.57 -11.27 -5.06
CA ASP A 114 3.68 -10.35 -5.32
C ASP A 114 4.59 -10.95 -6.41
N VAL A 115 4.74 -10.23 -7.53
CA VAL A 115 5.55 -10.66 -8.69
C VAL A 115 6.51 -9.54 -9.14
N PRO A 116 7.57 -9.86 -9.92
CA PRO A 116 8.41 -8.84 -10.53
C PRO A 116 7.59 -7.87 -11.39
N LEU A 117 7.91 -6.58 -11.36
CA LEU A 117 7.12 -5.51 -11.98
C LEU A 117 6.90 -5.75 -13.48
N SER A 118 7.95 -6.13 -14.20
CA SER A 118 7.88 -6.42 -15.64
C SER A 118 7.02 -7.64 -15.96
N ALA A 119 7.08 -8.70 -15.15
CA ALA A 119 6.26 -9.89 -15.29
C ALA A 119 4.79 -9.56 -14.98
N GLY A 120 4.54 -8.86 -13.87
CA GLY A 120 3.21 -8.42 -13.45
C GLY A 120 2.55 -7.52 -14.49
N THR A 121 3.29 -6.57 -15.07
CA THR A 121 2.77 -5.67 -16.12
C THR A 121 2.30 -6.46 -17.34
N GLN A 122 3.12 -7.39 -17.84
CA GLN A 122 2.76 -8.25 -18.97
C GLN A 122 1.56 -9.17 -18.65
N ALA A 123 1.52 -9.72 -17.43
CA ALA A 123 0.42 -10.55 -16.98
C ALA A 123 -0.89 -9.74 -16.89
N LEU A 124 -0.85 -8.53 -16.33
CA LEU A 124 -1.99 -7.64 -16.22
C LEU A 124 -2.58 -7.30 -17.59
N GLU A 125 -1.74 -6.94 -18.56
CA GLU A 125 -2.17 -6.67 -19.93
C GLU A 125 -2.88 -7.87 -20.56
N ARG A 126 -2.32 -9.07 -20.40
CA ARG A 126 -2.91 -10.32 -20.91
C ARG A 126 -4.25 -10.65 -20.26
N LEU A 127 -4.34 -10.54 -18.94
CA LEU A 127 -5.56 -10.81 -18.17
C LEU A 127 -6.70 -9.87 -18.61
N LEU A 128 -6.40 -8.57 -18.70
CA LEU A 128 -7.37 -7.56 -19.14
C LEU A 128 -7.78 -7.76 -20.60
N ALA A 129 -6.83 -8.10 -21.49
CA ALA A 129 -7.14 -8.40 -22.90
C ALA A 129 -8.01 -9.65 -23.06
N ALA A 130 -7.89 -10.62 -22.14
CA ALA A 130 -8.72 -11.81 -22.07
C ALA A 130 -10.09 -11.58 -21.40
N GLY A 131 -10.36 -10.38 -20.87
CA GLY A 131 -11.59 -10.07 -20.14
C GLY A 131 -11.70 -10.79 -18.80
N ILE A 132 -10.56 -11.20 -18.21
CA ILE A 132 -10.52 -11.79 -16.87
C ILE A 132 -10.62 -10.67 -15.85
N ASP A 133 -11.51 -10.83 -14.87
CA ASP A 133 -11.62 -9.90 -13.76
C ASP A 133 -10.33 -9.90 -12.95
N VAL A 134 -9.68 -8.75 -12.91
CA VAL A 134 -8.52 -8.50 -12.06
C VAL A 134 -8.99 -7.71 -10.84
N GLY A 135 -8.38 -7.95 -9.69
CA GLY A 135 -8.64 -7.20 -8.45
C GLY A 135 -7.89 -5.88 -8.37
N PRO A 136 -7.77 -5.32 -7.16
CA PRO A 136 -6.85 -4.23 -6.90
C PRO A 136 -5.42 -4.65 -7.26
N VAL A 137 -4.66 -3.73 -7.85
CA VAL A 137 -3.27 -3.95 -8.26
C VAL A 137 -2.44 -2.75 -7.86
N ALA A 138 -1.30 -2.97 -7.24
CA ALA A 138 -0.38 -1.91 -6.85
C ALA A 138 1.04 -2.17 -7.37
N THR A 139 1.79 -1.10 -7.63
CA THR A 139 3.25 -1.19 -7.71
C THR A 139 3.84 -1.00 -6.32
N SER A 140 4.98 -1.65 -6.04
CA SER A 140 5.75 -1.47 -4.81
C SER A 140 7.20 -1.29 -5.19
N GLY A 141 7.72 -0.08 -5.00
CA GLY A 141 9.04 0.28 -5.52
C GLY A 141 9.06 0.32 -7.04
N ASP A 142 10.22 0.06 -7.61
CA ASP A 142 10.49 0.00 -9.05
C ASP A 142 10.60 -1.43 -9.59
N ASP A 143 10.39 -2.43 -8.74
CA ASP A 143 10.72 -3.82 -9.05
C ASP A 143 9.58 -4.82 -8.79
N ARG A 144 8.53 -4.46 -8.04
CA ARG A 144 7.42 -5.37 -7.70
C ARG A 144 6.03 -4.86 -8.10
N MET A 145 5.14 -5.79 -8.41
CA MET A 145 3.70 -5.58 -8.62
C MET A 145 2.90 -6.55 -7.74
N LEU A 146 1.88 -6.02 -7.07
CA LEU A 146 1.05 -6.69 -6.07
C LEU A 146 -0.36 -6.86 -6.63
N PHE A 147 -0.85 -8.09 -6.71
CA PHE A 147 -2.22 -8.42 -7.11
C PHE A 147 -3.02 -8.87 -5.89
N PHE A 148 -4.05 -8.12 -5.54
CA PHE A 148 -4.91 -8.42 -4.40
C PHE A 148 -6.02 -9.37 -4.85
N THR A 149 -6.17 -10.49 -4.14
CA THR A 149 -7.12 -11.56 -4.45
C THR A 149 -7.95 -11.91 -3.22
N ALA A 150 -9.03 -12.66 -3.39
CA ALA A 150 -9.68 -13.32 -2.27
C ALA A 150 -8.67 -14.26 -1.59
N THR A 151 -8.86 -14.51 -0.29
CA THR A 151 -8.00 -15.44 0.45
C THR A 151 -8.11 -16.85 -0.12
N ARG A 152 -6.98 -17.58 -0.21
CA ARG A 152 -6.97 -19.02 -0.53
C ARG A 152 -7.41 -19.79 0.72
N GLY A 153 -8.66 -20.21 0.75
CA GLY A 153 -9.19 -21.07 1.81
C GLY A 153 -10.49 -20.55 2.42
N THR A 154 -11.05 -21.40 3.26
CA THR A 154 -12.25 -21.18 4.07
C THR A 154 -11.79 -20.63 5.43
N PRO A 155 -11.99 -19.33 5.73
CA PRO A 155 -11.61 -18.76 7.03
C PRO A 155 -12.30 -19.44 8.22
N GLU A 156 -13.37 -20.18 7.95
CA GLU A 156 -14.21 -20.88 8.93
C GLU A 156 -13.70 -22.28 9.29
N ASP A 157 -12.76 -22.85 8.52
CA ASP A 157 -12.18 -24.18 8.77
C ASP A 157 -10.65 -24.09 8.82
N GLU A 158 -10.12 -23.87 10.02
CA GLU A 158 -8.66 -23.79 10.25
C GLU A 158 -7.92 -25.08 9.86
N ASP A 159 -8.62 -26.22 9.80
CA ASP A 159 -8.05 -27.54 9.49
C ASP A 159 -7.92 -27.78 7.98
N GLU A 160 -8.55 -26.95 7.13
CA GLU A 160 -8.39 -26.99 5.66
C GLU A 160 -7.20 -26.14 5.18
N TRP A 161 -6.58 -25.35 6.07
CA TRP A 161 -5.44 -24.53 5.70
C TRP A 161 -4.14 -25.34 5.61
N TRP A 162 -3.43 -25.20 4.49
CA TRP A 162 -2.13 -25.84 4.23
C TRP A 162 -1.07 -24.81 3.76
N PRO A 163 0.15 -24.84 4.34
CA PRO A 163 1.25 -23.96 3.92
C PRO A 163 1.75 -24.31 2.51
N CYS A 164 1.83 -23.35 1.59
CA CYS A 164 2.31 -23.57 0.21
C CYS A 164 3.78 -23.15 0.07
N GLU A 165 4.53 -23.74 -0.87
CA GLU A 165 5.91 -23.32 -1.20
C GLU A 165 6.00 -21.87 -1.70
N LEU A 166 4.87 -21.25 -2.09
CA LEU A 166 4.80 -19.85 -2.49
C LEU A 166 4.49 -18.92 -1.31
N ASP A 167 4.17 -19.45 -0.12
CA ASP A 167 3.86 -18.62 1.04
C ASP A 167 5.09 -17.79 1.44
N CYS A 168 4.92 -16.47 1.41
CA CYS A 168 6.00 -15.54 1.71
C CYS A 168 5.66 -14.68 2.93
N HIS A 169 6.63 -14.59 3.84
CA HIS A 169 6.63 -13.60 4.90
C HIS A 169 7.63 -12.49 4.56
N PRO A 170 7.43 -11.25 5.03
CA PRO A 170 8.35 -10.14 4.76
C PRO A 170 9.81 -10.39 5.19
N GLU A 171 10.03 -11.38 6.06
CA GLU A 171 11.34 -11.84 6.51
C GLU A 171 11.98 -12.93 5.64
N THR A 172 11.24 -13.53 4.70
CA THR A 172 11.71 -14.56 3.75
C THR A 172 11.63 -14.12 2.29
N MET A 173 11.49 -12.81 2.04
CA MET A 173 11.32 -12.28 0.68
C MET A 173 12.45 -12.68 -0.28
N ASP A 174 13.69 -12.78 0.20
CA ASP A 174 14.85 -13.15 -0.62
C ASP A 174 14.84 -14.62 -1.06
N GLU A 175 14.01 -15.48 -0.46
CA GLU A 175 13.91 -16.91 -0.78
C GLU A 175 13.06 -17.17 -2.03
N HIS A 176 12.26 -16.18 -2.46
CA HIS A 176 11.35 -16.30 -3.61
C HIS A 176 11.45 -15.06 -4.51
N PRO A 177 12.47 -14.96 -5.39
CA PRO A 177 12.64 -13.79 -6.27
C PRO A 177 11.57 -13.71 -7.38
N GLY A 178 10.95 -14.83 -7.73
CA GLY A 178 9.85 -14.91 -8.68
C GLY A 178 8.52 -14.46 -8.07
N LEU A 179 7.55 -15.38 -8.04
CA LEU A 179 6.24 -15.15 -7.46
C LEU A 179 6.25 -15.46 -5.95
N ARG A 180 5.63 -14.57 -5.17
CA ARG A 180 5.40 -14.68 -3.74
C ARG A 180 3.91 -14.61 -3.47
N TRP A 181 3.44 -15.36 -2.48
CA TRP A 181 2.05 -15.34 -2.05
C TRP A 181 1.98 -14.94 -0.57
N HIS A 182 1.56 -13.71 -0.33
CA HIS A 182 1.28 -13.20 1.01
C HIS A 182 -0.09 -13.70 1.45
N CYS A 183 -0.10 -14.75 2.26
CA CYS A 183 -1.30 -15.37 2.82
C CYS A 183 -1.38 -15.12 4.34
N ARG A 184 -1.75 -16.16 5.10
CA ARG A 184 -1.93 -16.11 6.55
C ARG A 184 -0.64 -15.72 7.27
N GLY A 185 -0.77 -14.79 8.22
CA GLY A 185 0.37 -14.31 9.01
C GLY A 185 1.34 -13.41 8.22
N SER A 186 0.96 -12.97 7.02
CA SER A 186 1.72 -12.03 6.21
C SER A 186 1.04 -10.66 6.14
N TYR A 187 1.73 -9.70 5.55
CA TYR A 187 1.21 -8.36 5.32
C TYR A 187 1.92 -7.72 4.12
N VAL A 188 1.25 -6.75 3.51
CA VAL A 188 1.85 -5.86 2.50
C VAL A 188 1.54 -4.40 2.82
N LEU A 189 2.36 -3.48 2.29
CA LEU A 189 2.08 -2.05 2.37
C LEU A 189 0.86 -1.67 1.52
N LEU A 190 0.08 -0.73 2.02
CA LEU A 190 -1.06 -0.14 1.31
C LEU A 190 -0.67 1.17 0.63
N PRO A 191 -1.05 1.38 -0.64
CA PRO A 191 -0.98 2.69 -1.26
C PRO A 191 -1.93 3.71 -0.61
N PRO A 192 -1.53 4.98 -0.45
CA PRO A 192 -0.19 5.49 -0.75
C PRO A 192 0.78 5.17 0.40
N ALA A 193 1.94 4.62 0.06
CA ALA A 193 3.03 4.39 1.00
C ALA A 193 4.36 4.88 0.42
N LYS A 194 5.26 5.37 1.28
CA LYS A 194 6.60 5.83 0.88
C LYS A 194 7.66 4.82 1.26
N LEU A 195 8.64 4.65 0.39
CA LEU A 195 9.79 3.79 0.57
C LEU A 195 11.07 4.64 0.59
N PRO A 196 12.21 4.11 1.08
CA PRO A 196 13.49 4.80 0.94
C PRO A 196 13.85 5.03 -0.53
N GLY A 197 14.60 6.10 -0.81
CA GLY A 197 15.14 6.35 -2.16
C GLY A 197 14.14 6.94 -3.15
N GLU A 198 13.18 7.75 -2.70
CA GLU A 198 12.12 8.37 -3.53
C GLU A 198 11.19 7.35 -4.21
N LEU A 199 11.19 6.11 -3.74
CA LEU A 199 10.29 5.05 -4.17
C LEU A 199 8.97 5.10 -3.38
N ASP A 200 7.92 4.50 -3.92
CA ASP A 200 6.61 4.45 -3.29
C ASP A 200 5.83 3.18 -3.62
N VAL A 201 4.65 3.06 -2.99
CA VAL A 201 3.65 2.04 -3.28
C VAL A 201 2.41 2.77 -3.78
N SER A 202 1.95 2.44 -4.99
CA SER A 202 0.92 3.19 -5.70
C SER A 202 -0.11 2.26 -6.34
N TRP A 203 -1.39 2.64 -6.35
CA TRP A 203 -2.43 1.87 -7.03
C TRP A 203 -2.31 1.98 -8.55
N VAL A 204 -2.26 0.84 -9.24
CA VAL A 204 -2.52 0.72 -10.69
C VAL A 204 -4.01 0.52 -10.93
N ARG A 205 -4.65 -0.31 -10.10
CA ARG A 205 -6.11 -0.50 -10.02
C ARG A 205 -6.49 -0.43 -8.54
N GLY A 206 -7.43 0.44 -8.20
CA GLY A 206 -7.74 0.75 -6.80
C GLY A 206 -8.58 -0.31 -6.09
N PRO A 207 -8.82 -0.13 -4.78
CA PRO A 207 -9.59 -1.05 -3.94
C PRO A 207 -11.08 -1.14 -4.30
N GLU A 208 -11.59 -0.28 -5.17
CA GLU A 208 -12.95 -0.36 -5.73
C GLU A 208 -13.17 -1.59 -6.63
N ASN A 209 -12.10 -2.27 -7.03
CA ASN A 209 -12.18 -3.49 -7.82
C ASN A 209 -12.38 -4.71 -6.91
N PRO A 210 -13.32 -5.62 -7.20
CA PRO A 210 -13.59 -6.77 -6.36
C PRO A 210 -12.39 -7.71 -6.32
N LEU A 211 -12.20 -8.42 -5.21
CA LEU A 211 -11.16 -9.41 -5.04
C LEU A 211 -11.48 -10.68 -5.85
N PRO A 212 -10.71 -11.04 -6.89
CA PRO A 212 -10.94 -12.25 -7.67
C PRO A 212 -10.47 -13.50 -6.92
N ASP A 213 -10.94 -14.67 -7.34
CA ASP A 213 -10.35 -15.94 -6.92
C ASP A 213 -8.88 -15.99 -7.39
N PRO A 214 -7.90 -16.21 -6.48
CA PRO A 214 -6.49 -16.25 -6.85
C PRO A 214 -6.16 -17.26 -7.96
N LEU A 215 -6.87 -18.39 -8.02
CA LEU A 215 -6.64 -19.43 -9.02
C LEU A 215 -6.84 -18.92 -10.45
N THR A 216 -7.69 -17.90 -10.63
CA THR A 216 -7.92 -17.28 -11.95
C THR A 216 -6.71 -16.51 -12.47
N LEU A 217 -5.80 -16.08 -11.58
CA LEU A 217 -4.63 -15.28 -11.94
C LEU A 217 -3.33 -16.11 -11.96
N LEU A 218 -3.24 -17.15 -11.13
CA LEU A 218 -2.00 -17.88 -10.87
C LEU A 218 -1.31 -18.41 -12.12
N GLU A 219 -2.04 -19.02 -13.05
CA GLU A 219 -1.43 -19.59 -14.27
C GLU A 219 -0.73 -18.50 -15.09
N THR A 220 -1.42 -17.38 -15.32
CA THR A 220 -0.88 -16.28 -16.12
C THR A 220 0.30 -15.59 -15.42
N LEU A 221 0.21 -15.39 -14.10
CA LEU A 221 1.29 -14.81 -13.32
C LEU A 221 2.52 -15.73 -13.27
N THR A 222 2.32 -17.04 -13.10
CA THR A 222 3.41 -18.02 -13.06
C THR A 222 4.12 -18.12 -14.42
N ASP A 223 3.39 -18.18 -15.53
CA ASP A 223 3.97 -18.17 -16.88
C ASP A 223 4.76 -16.88 -17.16
N ALA A 224 4.22 -15.72 -16.76
CA ALA A 224 4.93 -14.45 -16.90
C ALA A 224 6.23 -14.40 -16.07
N CYS A 225 6.19 -14.87 -14.82
CA CYS A 225 7.37 -14.97 -13.95
C CYS A 225 8.43 -15.93 -14.50
N ALA A 226 8.02 -17.10 -15.01
CA ALA A 226 8.95 -18.07 -15.61
C ALA A 226 9.70 -17.48 -16.81
N ARG A 227 8.99 -16.73 -17.67
CA ARG A 227 9.61 -16.02 -18.81
C ARG A 227 10.56 -14.92 -18.38
N PHE A 228 10.21 -14.19 -17.33
CA PHE A 228 11.07 -13.14 -16.77
C PHE A 228 12.39 -13.71 -16.25
N VAL A 229 12.35 -14.79 -15.45
CA VAL A 229 13.57 -15.45 -14.94
C VAL A 229 14.45 -15.93 -16.10
N GLY A 230 13.86 -16.61 -17.09
CA GLY A 230 14.62 -17.06 -18.26
C GLY A 230 15.27 -15.90 -19.04
N SER A 231 14.61 -14.74 -19.15
CA SER A 231 15.22 -13.57 -19.78
C SER A 231 16.33 -12.91 -18.95
N ALA A 232 16.20 -12.91 -17.62
CA ALA A 232 17.21 -12.34 -16.72
C ALA A 232 18.49 -13.19 -16.73
N GLU A 233 18.35 -14.52 -16.63
CA GLU A 233 19.47 -15.46 -16.74
C GLU A 233 20.18 -15.35 -18.09
N GLN A 234 19.42 -15.18 -19.18
CA GLN A 234 19.98 -15.00 -20.51
C GLN A 234 20.73 -13.66 -20.64
N SER A 235 20.22 -12.59 -20.03
CA SER A 235 20.89 -11.29 -20.01
C SER A 235 22.17 -11.27 -19.18
N ASP A 236 22.23 -12.01 -18.08
CA ASP A 236 23.44 -12.16 -17.27
C ASP A 236 24.52 -12.95 -18.02
N VAL A 237 24.14 -14.03 -18.72
CA VAL A 237 25.04 -14.79 -19.58
C VAL A 237 25.55 -13.93 -20.75
N ASP A 238 24.69 -13.13 -21.37
CA ASP A 238 25.09 -12.21 -22.43
C ASP A 238 26.04 -11.12 -21.89
N HIS A 239 25.79 -10.59 -20.69
CA HIS A 239 26.65 -9.59 -20.06
C HIS A 239 28.02 -10.17 -19.66
N GLU A 240 28.10 -11.44 -19.20
CA GLU A 240 29.37 -12.14 -18.98
C GLU A 240 30.10 -12.45 -20.30
N SER A 241 29.38 -12.73 -21.38
CA SER A 241 29.96 -13.04 -22.70
C SER A 241 30.65 -11.84 -23.38
N VAL A 242 30.37 -10.62 -22.91
CA VAL A 242 30.98 -9.36 -23.40
C VAL A 242 32.34 -9.07 -22.71
N ALA A 243 32.93 -10.03 -21.99
CA ALA A 243 34.27 -9.90 -21.40
C ALA A 243 35.41 -9.83 -22.46
N TRP A 244 35.71 -8.59 -22.86
CA TRP A 244 36.93 -7.96 -23.41
C TRP A 244 38.02 -8.81 -24.13
N PRO A 245 38.56 -8.34 -25.28
CA PRO A 245 39.62 -9.01 -26.01
C PRO A 245 40.94 -8.99 -25.23
N LEU A 246 41.48 -10.17 -24.93
CA LEU A 246 42.86 -10.36 -24.47
C LEU A 246 43.81 -9.92 -25.59
N SER A 247 44.39 -8.73 -25.45
CA SER A 247 45.50 -8.27 -26.28
C SER A 247 46.74 -9.09 -25.93
N ARG A 248 47.31 -9.76 -26.95
CA ARG A 248 48.54 -10.56 -26.86
C ARG A 248 49.81 -9.71 -26.80
#